data_AF-A0A952NAM0-F1
#
_entry.id   AF-A0A952NAM0-F1
#
_cell.length_a   1.000
_cell.length_b   1.000
_cell.length_c   1.000
_cell.angle_alpha   90.00
_cell.angle_beta   90.00
_cell.angle_gamma   90.00
#
_symmetry.space_group_name_H-M   'P 1'
#
loop_
_entity.id
_entity.type
_entity.pdbx_description
1 polymer ?
#
loop_
_entity_poly.entity_id
_entity_poly.type
_entity_poly.pdbx_seq_one_letter_code
_entity_poly.pdbx_strand_id
1 'polypeptide(L)'
;MRQSKNYRSVSNIQKRFSELREGLIKFGDNSDLHSALSQKELEDFEKAFNDLVKEHKEALVRARVLYKQLETEVKNSLVTIAKYERIIRAKLGIKDRSLMYFGLSPYRDYRKSSSSTDETTSTMQNPTQPE
;
A
#
# COMPACT_ATOMS: atom_id res chain seq x y z
N MET A 1 5.11 -20.84 -31.98
CA MET A 1 4.37 -19.78 -31.24
C MET A 1 4.70 -19.96 -29.76
N ARG A 2 5.22 -19.02 -28.95
CA ARG A 2 5.48 -17.58 -29.07
C ARG A 2 6.88 -17.35 -28.47
N GLN A 3 7.73 -16.60 -29.15
CA GLN A 3 8.95 -16.06 -28.51
C GLN A 3 8.49 -15.11 -27.40
N SER A 4 8.83 -15.42 -26.15
CA SER A 4 8.65 -14.48 -25.05
C SER A 4 9.47 -13.24 -25.36
N LYS A 5 8.79 -12.19 -25.82
CA LYS A 5 9.38 -10.85 -25.95
C LYS A 5 10.07 -10.55 -24.63
N ASN A 6 11.40 -10.42 -24.65
CA ASN A 6 12.19 -9.93 -23.53
C ASN A 6 11.70 -8.52 -23.21
N TYR A 7 10.69 -8.40 -22.36
CA TYR A 7 10.30 -7.13 -21.78
C TYR A 7 11.49 -6.71 -20.89
N ARG A 8 12.35 -5.83 -21.42
CA ARG A 8 13.37 -5.17 -20.63
C ARG A 8 12.64 -4.54 -19.43
N SER A 9 13.10 -4.83 -18.22
CA SER A 9 12.52 -4.23 -17.01
C SER A 9 12.50 -2.71 -17.15
N VAL A 10 11.52 -2.04 -16.53
CA VAL A 10 11.41 -0.57 -16.56
C VAL A 10 12.72 0.08 -16.09
N SER A 11 13.39 -0.51 -15.10
CA SER A 11 14.70 -0.10 -14.62
C SER A 11 15.79 -0.21 -15.70
N ASN A 12 15.83 -1.29 -16.47
CA ASN A 12 16.80 -1.45 -17.57
C ASN A 12 16.55 -0.44 -18.70
N ILE A 13 15.28 -0.11 -18.98
CA ILE A 13 14.91 0.93 -19.95
C ILE A 13 15.36 2.30 -19.46
N GLN A 14 15.09 2.64 -18.19
CA GLN A 14 15.55 3.89 -17.57
C GLN A 14 17.07 4.03 -17.60
N LYS A 15 17.81 2.96 -17.26
CA LYS A 15 19.27 2.95 -17.30
C LYS A 15 19.79 3.18 -18.72
N ARG A 16 19.29 2.43 -19.70
CA ARG A 16 19.66 2.57 -21.11
C ARG A 16 19.37 3.99 -21.62
N PHE A 17 18.29 4.58 -21.15
CA PHE A 17 17.88 5.93 -21.52
C PHE A 17 18.83 6.99 -20.96
N SER A 18 19.25 6.87 -19.70
CA SER A 18 20.29 7.71 -19.11
C SER A 18 21.63 7.57 -19.83
N GLU A 19 22.05 6.35 -20.15
CA GLU A 19 23.29 6.08 -20.89
C GLU A 19 23.28 6.71 -22.29
N LEU A 20 22.16 6.63 -23.00
CA LEU A 20 21.98 7.27 -24.30
C LEU A 20 22.06 8.80 -24.21
N ARG A 21 21.44 9.40 -23.18
CA ARG A 21 21.51 10.83 -22.93
C ARG A 21 22.95 11.30 -22.71
N GLU A 22 23.68 10.60 -21.85
CA GLU A 22 25.07 10.93 -21.54
C GLU A 22 25.97 10.76 -22.76
N GLY A 23 25.73 9.72 -23.56
CA GLY A 23 26.41 9.51 -24.84
C GLY A 23 26.20 10.67 -25.82
N LEU A 24 24.95 11.13 -26.00
CA LEU A 24 24.65 12.26 -26.87
C LEU A 24 25.33 13.55 -26.43
N ILE A 25 25.24 13.89 -25.14
CA ILE A 25 25.87 15.11 -24.61
C ILE A 25 27.39 15.06 -24.80
N LYS A 26 28.00 13.88 -24.60
CA LYS A 26 29.45 13.71 -24.65
C LYS A 26 30.01 13.69 -26.07
N PHE A 27 29.25 13.17 -27.04
CA PHE A 27 29.70 12.98 -28.41
C PHE A 27 28.95 13.84 -29.43
N GLY A 28 28.16 14.81 -28.98
CA GLY A 28 27.40 15.73 -29.85
C GLY A 28 28.27 16.54 -30.81
N ASP A 29 29.54 16.78 -30.47
CA ASP A 29 30.51 17.47 -31.33
C ASP A 29 31.53 16.52 -31.98
N ASN A 30 31.34 15.20 -31.87
CA ASN A 30 32.28 14.23 -32.40
C ASN A 30 32.17 14.15 -33.93
N SER A 31 33.24 14.55 -34.62
CA SER A 31 33.34 14.56 -36.09
C SER A 31 33.07 13.20 -36.73
N ASP A 32 33.45 12.11 -36.06
CA ASP A 32 33.23 10.75 -36.58
C ASP A 32 31.74 10.37 -36.54
N LEU A 33 31.01 10.85 -35.53
CA LEU A 33 29.58 10.62 -35.40
C LEU A 33 28.78 11.42 -36.44
N HIS A 34 29.18 12.68 -36.66
CA HIS A 34 28.65 13.54 -37.72
C HIS A 34 28.98 13.03 -39.14
N SER A 35 30.05 12.26 -39.29
CA SER A 35 30.38 11.61 -40.57
C SER A 35 29.55 10.34 -40.82
N ALA A 36 29.04 9.70 -39.76
CA ALA A 36 28.29 8.45 -39.84
C ALA A 36 26.76 8.65 -39.86
N LEU A 37 26.26 9.79 -39.38
CA LEU A 37 24.85 10.17 -39.37
C LEU A 37 24.68 11.49 -40.10
N SER A 38 23.70 11.58 -40.97
CA SER A 38 23.33 12.88 -41.55
C SER A 38 22.81 13.81 -40.46
N GLN A 39 23.02 15.12 -40.63
CA GLN A 39 22.57 16.12 -39.67
C GLN A 39 21.06 16.03 -39.38
N LYS A 40 20.26 15.66 -40.39
CA LYS A 40 18.83 15.41 -40.24
C LYS A 40 18.53 14.20 -39.33
N GLU A 41 19.28 13.11 -39.44
CA GLU A 41 19.10 11.93 -38.59
C GLU A 41 19.46 12.21 -37.13
N LEU A 42 20.47 13.05 -36.90
CA LEU A 42 20.81 13.56 -35.57
C LEU A 42 19.68 14.42 -34.98
N GLU A 43 19.15 15.37 -35.75
CA GLU A 43 18.01 16.20 -35.31
C GLU A 43 16.75 15.37 -35.03
N ASP A 44 16.40 14.44 -35.92
CA ASP A 44 15.26 13.53 -35.75
C ASP A 44 15.45 12.65 -34.50
N PHE A 45 16.67 12.17 -34.26
CA PHE A 45 17.02 11.39 -33.08
C PHE A 45 16.92 12.21 -31.80
N GLU A 46 17.49 13.41 -31.75
CA GLU A 46 17.39 14.32 -30.60
C GLU A 46 15.94 14.67 -30.28
N LYS A 47 15.14 14.95 -31.31
CA LYS A 47 13.71 15.22 -31.15
C LYS A 47 12.97 14.03 -30.57
N ALA A 48 13.11 12.85 -31.17
CA ALA A 48 12.49 11.62 -30.67
C ALA A 48 12.93 11.29 -29.25
N PHE A 49 14.21 11.53 -28.93
CA PHE A 49 14.74 11.35 -27.60
C PHE A 49 14.07 12.30 -26.59
N ASN A 50 13.99 13.59 -26.91
CA ASN A 50 13.37 14.61 -26.06
C ASN A 50 11.87 14.36 -25.84
N ASP A 51 11.15 13.95 -26.87
CA ASP A 51 9.73 13.56 -26.77
C ASP A 51 9.58 12.37 -25.80
N LEU A 52 10.44 11.35 -25.91
CA LEU A 52 10.44 10.21 -25.01
C LEU A 52 10.79 10.59 -23.56
N VAL A 53 11.72 11.55 -23.34
CA VAL A 53 12.01 12.09 -21.99
C VAL A 53 10.74 12.68 -21.38
N LYS A 54 10.02 13.47 -22.18
CA LYS A 54 8.82 14.17 -21.75
C LYS A 54 7.70 13.19 -21.41
N GLU A 55 7.43 12.24 -22.29
CA GLU A 55 6.44 11.18 -22.06
C GLU A 55 6.76 10.35 -20.82
N HIS A 56 8.04 10.01 -20.59
CA HIS A 56 8.46 9.27 -19.40
C HIS A 56 8.19 10.05 -18.11
N LYS A 57 8.51 11.36 -18.09
CA LYS A 57 8.20 12.22 -16.94
C LYS A 57 6.71 12.32 -16.69
N GLU A 58 5.91 12.51 -17.72
CA GLU A 58 4.44 12.55 -17.61
C GLU A 58 3.88 11.22 -17.10
N ALA A 59 4.38 10.09 -17.59
CA ALA A 59 3.97 8.76 -17.14
C ALA A 59 4.29 8.54 -15.65
N LEU A 60 5.46 8.97 -15.17
CA LEU A 60 5.81 8.89 -13.74
C LEU A 60 4.87 9.72 -12.87
N VAL A 61 4.51 10.93 -13.32
CA VAL A 61 3.56 11.79 -12.60
C VAL A 61 2.17 11.12 -12.56
N ARG A 62 1.67 10.63 -13.69
CA ARG A 62 0.38 9.92 -13.77
C ARG A 62 0.35 8.69 -12.86
N ALA A 63 1.41 7.88 -12.87
CA ALA A 63 1.52 6.71 -12.01
C ALA A 63 1.46 7.09 -10.53
N ARG A 64 2.11 8.19 -10.13
CA ARG A 64 2.07 8.69 -8.75
C ARG A 64 0.67 9.14 -8.34
N VAL A 65 -0.03 9.84 -9.23
CA VAL A 65 -1.41 10.28 -8.99
C VAL A 65 -2.35 9.08 -8.84
N LEU A 66 -2.29 8.11 -9.76
CA LEU A 66 -3.09 6.89 -9.71
C LEU A 66 -2.82 6.09 -8.44
N TYR A 67 -1.56 5.97 -8.03
CA TYR A 67 -1.22 5.31 -6.76
C TYR A 67 -1.88 6.00 -5.56
N LYS A 68 -1.87 7.34 -5.52
CA LYS A 68 -2.48 8.11 -4.43
C LYS A 68 -4.01 8.00 -4.42
N GLN A 69 -4.63 7.94 -5.59
CA GLN A 69 -6.07 7.69 -5.72
C GLN A 69 -6.41 6.29 -5.19
N LEU A 70 -5.68 5.26 -5.63
CA LEU A 70 -5.87 3.89 -5.15
C LEU A 70 -5.66 3.78 -3.62
N GLU A 71 -4.62 4.44 -3.08
CA GLU A 71 -4.38 4.49 -1.64
C GLU A 71 -5.58 5.07 -0.87
N THR A 72 -6.20 6.11 -1.44
CA THR A 72 -7.38 6.77 -0.84
C THR A 72 -8.61 5.86 -0.91
N GLU A 73 -8.84 5.22 -2.05
CA GLU A 73 -9.94 4.26 -2.23
C GLU A 73 -9.81 3.09 -1.25
N VAL A 74 -8.61 2.50 -1.11
CA VAL A 74 -8.36 1.43 -0.14
C VAL A 74 -8.67 1.88 1.28
N LYS A 75 -8.25 3.10 1.69
CA LYS A 75 -8.59 3.65 3.01
C LYS A 75 -10.10 3.78 3.21
N ASN A 76 -10.82 4.27 2.20
CA ASN A 76 -12.29 4.38 2.26
C ASN A 76 -12.98 3.02 2.34
N SER A 77 -12.48 2.01 1.61
CA SER A 77 -12.94 0.63 1.70
C SER A 77 -12.72 0.05 3.09
N LEU A 78 -11.55 0.28 3.70
CA LEU A 78 -11.26 -0.17 5.08
C LEU A 78 -12.21 0.47 6.10
N VAL A 79 -12.50 1.77 5.99
CA VAL A 79 -13.49 2.45 6.84
C VAL A 79 -14.88 1.83 6.68
N THR A 80 -15.26 1.53 5.44
CA THR A 80 -16.53 0.88 5.11
C THR A 80 -16.62 -0.52 5.71
N ILE A 81 -15.58 -1.34 5.54
CA ILE A 81 -15.48 -2.68 6.14
C ILE A 81 -15.64 -2.58 7.65
N ALA A 82 -14.85 -1.74 8.33
CA ALA A 82 -14.92 -1.56 9.79
C ALA A 82 -16.31 -1.09 10.27
N LYS A 83 -17.05 -0.33 9.45
CA LYS A 83 -18.45 0.02 9.75
C LYS A 83 -19.35 -1.22 9.71
N TYR A 84 -19.23 -2.05 8.66
CA TYR A 84 -20.01 -3.28 8.55
C TYR A 84 -19.64 -4.31 9.63
N GLU A 85 -18.36 -4.45 9.98
CA GLU A 85 -17.93 -5.33 11.07
C GLU A 85 -18.60 -4.95 12.40
N ARG A 86 -18.70 -3.65 12.70
CA ARG A 86 -19.41 -3.14 13.89
C ARG A 86 -20.89 -3.48 13.86
N ILE A 87 -21.56 -3.32 12.70
CA ILE A 87 -22.98 -3.65 12.54
C ILE A 87 -23.20 -5.15 12.75
N ILE A 88 -22.38 -5.99 12.13
CA ILE A 88 -22.45 -7.46 12.25
C ILE A 88 -22.27 -7.87 13.71
N ARG A 89 -21.25 -7.33 14.40
CA ARG A 89 -21.03 -7.59 15.83
C ARG A 89 -22.17 -7.10 16.72
N ALA A 90 -22.80 -5.97 16.39
CA ALA A 90 -23.96 -5.47 17.12
C ALA A 90 -25.20 -6.35 16.91
N LYS A 91 -25.35 -6.95 15.73
CA LYS A 91 -26.50 -7.81 15.37
C LYS A 91 -26.37 -9.24 15.90
N LEU A 92 -25.21 -9.87 15.72
CA LEU A 92 -24.97 -11.25 16.13
C LEU A 92 -24.50 -11.35 17.60
N GLY A 93 -23.90 -10.27 18.12
CA GLY A 93 -23.28 -10.26 19.44
C GLY A 93 -21.77 -10.53 19.34
N ILE A 94 -20.98 -9.82 20.16
CA ILE A 94 -19.51 -9.83 20.11
C ILE A 94 -18.84 -11.19 20.40
N LYS A 95 -19.58 -12.15 20.95
CA LYS A 95 -19.11 -13.50 21.32
C LYS A 95 -19.68 -14.60 20.43
N ASP A 96 -20.55 -14.27 19.47
CA ASP A 96 -21.19 -15.27 18.63
C ASP A 96 -20.17 -15.91 17.67
N ARG A 97 -20.15 -17.25 17.62
CA ARG A 97 -19.29 -18.01 16.71
C ARG A 97 -19.65 -17.80 15.25
N SER A 98 -20.89 -17.38 14.94
CA SER A 98 -21.33 -17.06 13.59
C SER A 98 -20.51 -15.91 12.95
N LEU A 99 -19.85 -15.08 13.77
CA LEU A 99 -18.90 -14.05 13.31
C LEU A 99 -17.77 -14.63 12.44
N MET A 100 -17.37 -15.89 12.65
CA MET A 100 -16.29 -16.51 11.88
C MET A 100 -16.63 -16.66 10.39
N TYR A 101 -17.92 -16.78 10.03
CA TYR A 101 -18.34 -16.80 8.62
C TYR A 101 -18.10 -15.47 7.90
N PHE A 102 -17.93 -14.39 8.65
CA PHE A 102 -17.60 -13.06 8.14
C PHE A 102 -16.09 -12.72 8.30
N GLY A 103 -15.26 -13.72 8.64
CA GLY A 103 -13.84 -13.50 8.94
C GLY A 103 -13.58 -12.78 10.27
N LEU A 104 -14.61 -12.64 11.12
CA LEU A 104 -14.52 -11.93 12.39
C LEU A 104 -14.32 -12.90 13.55
N SER A 105 -13.24 -12.72 14.31
CA SER A 105 -13.02 -13.50 15.52
C SER A 105 -13.96 -13.02 16.66
N PRO A 106 -14.67 -13.95 17.34
CA PRO A 106 -15.41 -13.63 18.56
C PRO A 106 -14.47 -13.14 19.66
N TYR A 107 -14.93 -12.21 20.49
CA TYR A 107 -14.12 -11.73 21.62
C TYR A 107 -14.00 -12.84 22.67
N ARG A 108 -12.77 -13.06 23.17
CA ARG A 108 -12.52 -14.02 24.25
C ARG A 108 -13.15 -13.52 25.55
N ASP A 109 -13.76 -14.44 26.29
CA ASP A 109 -14.11 -14.19 27.68
C ASP A 109 -12.83 -14.04 28.49
N TYR A 110 -12.42 -12.81 28.78
CA TYR A 110 -11.54 -12.57 29.92
C TYR A 110 -12.33 -12.92 31.18
N ARG A 111 -12.24 -14.18 31.63
CA ARG A 111 -12.62 -14.53 33.00
C ARG A 111 -11.73 -13.71 33.93
N LYS A 112 -12.26 -12.61 34.49
CA LYS A 112 -11.79 -12.15 35.79
C LYS A 112 -12.21 -13.23 36.77
N SER A 113 -11.33 -14.20 37.01
CA SER A 113 -11.45 -15.10 38.15
C SER A 113 -11.21 -14.27 39.41
N SER A 114 -12.26 -13.64 39.93
CA SER A 114 -12.29 -13.32 41.36
C SER A 114 -12.40 -14.64 42.09
N SER A 115 -11.31 -15.09 42.70
CA SER A 115 -11.34 -16.19 43.66
C SER A 115 -12.27 -15.79 44.82
N SER A 116 -13.43 -16.41 44.89
CA SER A 116 -14.28 -16.42 46.07
C SER A 116 -13.56 -17.23 47.16
N THR A 117 -12.98 -16.55 48.14
CA THR A 117 -12.71 -17.15 49.45
C THR A 117 -13.96 -16.97 50.30
N ASP A 118 -14.80 -18.00 50.34
CA ASP A 118 -15.70 -18.23 51.47
C ASP A 118 -14.91 -19.02 52.53
N GLU A 119 -14.64 -18.40 53.68
CA GLU A 119 -14.50 -19.12 54.94
C GLU A 119 -15.30 -18.37 56.03
N THR A 120 -16.36 -19.05 56.45
CA THR A 120 -17.24 -18.81 57.61
C THR A 120 -16.41 -18.99 58.90
N THR A 121 -16.61 -18.29 60.03
CA THR A 121 -17.49 -18.71 61.16
C THR A 121 -17.44 -17.71 62.34
N SER A 122 -18.62 -17.44 62.95
CA SER A 122 -19.01 -16.96 64.31
C SER A 122 -17.98 -16.29 65.24
N THR A 123 -18.30 -15.21 65.98
CA THR A 123 -19.13 -15.28 67.22
C THR A 123 -19.58 -13.89 67.74
N MET A 124 -20.85 -13.84 68.13
CA MET A 124 -21.61 -12.95 69.04
C MET A 124 -20.91 -11.78 69.77
N GLN A 125 -21.53 -10.58 69.76
CA GLN A 125 -22.38 -10.06 70.86
C GLN A 125 -22.77 -8.60 70.59
N ASN A 126 -24.07 -8.32 70.66
CA ASN A 126 -24.66 -6.99 70.76
C ASN A 126 -24.80 -6.65 72.26
N PRO A 127 -24.61 -5.39 72.69
CA PRO A 127 -25.74 -4.75 73.35
C PRO A 127 -25.92 -3.24 73.03
N THR A 128 -27.19 -2.93 72.85
CA THR A 128 -27.99 -1.69 73.01
C THR A 128 -27.38 -0.49 73.76
N GLN A 129 -27.54 0.71 73.14
CA GLN A 129 -27.90 2.10 73.60
C GLN A 129 -27.91 2.48 75.10
N PRO A 130 -27.94 3.78 75.54
CA PRO A 130 -28.49 5.01 74.91
C PRO A 130 -27.55 6.25 75.05
N GLU A 131 -27.83 7.52 74.73
CA GLU A 131 -29.01 8.37 74.47
C GLU A 131 -28.77 9.28 73.25
#